data_AF-A0A7V2SUZ4-F1
#
_entry.id   AF-A0A7V2SUZ4-F1
#
_cell.length_a   1.000
_cell.length_b   1.000
_cell.length_c   1.000
_cell.angle_alpha   90.00
_cell.angle_beta   90.00
_cell.angle_gamma   90.00
#
_symmetry.space_group_name_H-M   'P 1'
#
loop_
_entity.id
_entity.type
_entity.pdbx_description
1 polymer ?
#
loop_
_entity_poly.entity_id
_entity_poly.type
_entity_poly.pdbx_seq_one_letter_code
_entity_poly.pdbx_strand_id
1 'polypeptide(L)'
;DKHDYDFKHWDFSGSNEQECNTLFAILAKQGKEVYVTEFNDLGASACRILVPNYSEIYPIEDLIWNNTNMALDFREDILNIHRLSDNALENLVQRLEQSQLDNYMDISTLIGIVFDENTTWGQLTILEVKILIYLALKQQQQAIDLVEEFLQYNENTVERNLFYQAIHAVLTVSLADDLQLKHYLHNFNRMYGVKTMKNVVGSVNGTVKFHGLTETNMKLEGLEKHLKLIESYKKLHFARAHSKSF
;
A
#
# COMPACT_ATOMS: atom_id res chain seq x y z
N ASP A 1 -42.43 -21.30 -1.85
CA ASP A 1 -42.05 -20.41 -0.75
C ASP A 1 -42.12 -21.14 0.58
N LYS A 2 -40.96 -21.51 1.12
CA LYS A 2 -40.82 -22.13 2.45
C LYS A 2 -39.65 -21.44 3.12
N HIS A 3 -39.87 -20.91 4.31
CA HIS A 3 -38.82 -20.27 5.10
C HIS A 3 -38.14 -21.30 6.00
N ASP A 4 -36.85 -21.12 6.27
CA ASP A 4 -36.07 -22.01 7.14
C ASP A 4 -36.43 -21.85 8.63
N TYR A 5 -37.02 -20.71 9.01
CA TYR A 5 -37.47 -20.40 10.37
C TYR A 5 -38.85 -19.74 10.38
N ASP A 6 -39.65 -20.07 11.39
CA ASP A 6 -40.93 -19.41 11.65
C ASP A 6 -40.73 -17.97 12.12
N PHE A 7 -41.63 -17.08 11.72
CA PHE A 7 -41.65 -15.71 12.23
C PHE A 7 -41.80 -15.69 13.76
N LYS A 8 -40.95 -14.89 14.41
CA LYS A 8 -41.04 -14.56 15.84
C LYS A 8 -41.14 -13.04 15.98
N HIS A 9 -42.14 -12.58 16.73
CA HIS A 9 -42.27 -11.17 17.10
C HIS A 9 -41.34 -10.86 18.28
N TRP A 10 -40.02 -10.87 18.02
CA TRP A 10 -39.00 -10.65 19.03
C TRP A 10 -39.09 -9.24 19.62
N ASP A 11 -38.81 -9.14 20.93
CA ASP A 11 -38.72 -7.88 21.65
C ASP A 11 -37.71 -8.07 22.79
N PHE A 12 -36.65 -7.28 22.76
CA PHE A 12 -35.59 -7.25 23.77
C PHE A 12 -35.43 -5.85 24.38
N SER A 13 -36.42 -4.96 24.16
CA SER A 13 -36.35 -3.56 24.57
C SER A 13 -36.52 -3.38 26.08
N GLY A 14 -35.89 -2.34 26.62
CA GLY A 14 -35.94 -2.00 28.04
C GLY A 14 -35.15 -0.75 28.38
N SER A 15 -34.65 -0.63 29.61
CA SER A 15 -33.60 0.34 29.93
C SER A 15 -32.26 -0.12 29.36
N ASN A 16 -31.30 0.79 29.17
CA ASN A 16 -29.95 0.46 28.69
C ASN A 16 -29.29 -0.67 29.51
N GLU A 17 -29.49 -0.67 30.83
CA GLU A 17 -28.97 -1.72 31.72
C GLU A 17 -29.64 -3.07 31.46
N GLN A 18 -30.96 -3.09 31.27
CA GLN A 18 -31.72 -4.30 30.97
C GLN A 18 -31.35 -4.86 29.60
N GLU A 19 -31.23 -4.01 28.59
CA GLU A 19 -30.83 -4.39 27.22
C GLU A 19 -29.41 -4.95 27.22
N CYS A 20 -28.47 -4.28 27.87
CA CYS A 20 -27.08 -4.72 28.03
C CYS A 20 -27.00 -6.10 28.70
N ASN A 21 -27.66 -6.28 29.84
CA ASN A 21 -27.70 -7.56 30.56
C ASN A 21 -28.35 -8.67 29.72
N THR A 22 -29.40 -8.34 28.96
CA THR A 22 -30.08 -9.30 28.09
C THR A 22 -29.17 -9.78 26.97
N LEU A 23 -28.47 -8.87 26.29
CA LEU A 23 -27.55 -9.20 25.20
C LEU A 23 -26.35 -10.01 25.68
N PHE A 24 -25.74 -9.65 26.81
CA PHE A 24 -24.65 -10.44 27.40
C PHE A 24 -25.13 -11.81 27.89
N ALA A 25 -26.35 -11.92 28.42
CA ALA A 25 -26.93 -13.21 28.80
C ALA A 25 -27.13 -14.15 27.59
N ILE A 26 -27.44 -13.61 26.40
CA ILE A 26 -27.52 -14.40 25.16
C ILE A 26 -26.14 -14.97 24.81
N LEU A 27 -25.08 -14.15 24.83
CA LEU A 27 -23.72 -14.60 24.56
C LEU A 27 -23.22 -15.62 25.60
N ALA A 28 -23.51 -15.39 26.88
CA ALA A 28 -23.18 -16.33 27.95
C ALA A 28 -23.87 -17.69 27.78
N LYS A 29 -25.16 -17.70 27.38
CA LYS A 29 -25.88 -18.95 27.07
C LYS A 29 -25.29 -19.69 25.88
N GLN A 30 -24.63 -19.00 24.95
CA GLN A 30 -23.90 -19.59 23.83
C GLN A 30 -22.47 -20.02 24.21
N GLY A 31 -22.06 -19.88 25.47
CA GLY A 31 -20.71 -20.20 25.93
C GLY A 31 -19.64 -19.23 25.39
N LYS A 32 -20.03 -18.00 25.04
CA LYS A 32 -19.12 -16.98 24.49
C LYS A 32 -18.61 -16.08 25.60
N GLU A 33 -17.29 -15.97 25.71
CA GLU A 33 -16.65 -14.96 26.54
C GLU A 33 -16.66 -13.60 25.84
N VAL A 34 -16.81 -12.53 26.61
CA VAL A 34 -16.87 -11.17 26.08
C VAL A 34 -15.84 -10.29 26.78
N TYR A 35 -15.00 -9.64 25.98
CA TYR A 35 -13.97 -8.73 26.43
C TYR A 35 -14.38 -7.31 26.08
N VAL A 36 -14.52 -6.45 27.08
CA VAL A 36 -14.92 -5.05 26.90
C VAL A 36 -13.79 -4.15 27.35
N THR A 37 -13.39 -3.22 26.48
CA THR A 37 -12.52 -2.10 26.84
C THR A 37 -13.31 -0.81 26.72
N GLU A 38 -13.29 0.01 27.76
CA GLU A 38 -13.95 1.32 27.78
C GLU A 38 -12.96 2.45 27.54
N PHE A 39 -13.40 3.49 26.85
CA PHE A 39 -12.67 4.70 26.53
C PHE A 39 -13.53 5.91 26.90
N ASN A 40 -13.18 6.59 27.99
CA ASN A 40 -13.93 7.75 28.50
C ASN A 40 -13.09 9.05 28.49
N ASP A 41 -11.84 8.97 28.00
CA ASP A 41 -10.81 10.02 28.08
C ASP A 41 -11.09 11.27 27.23
N LEU A 42 -12.06 11.23 26.32
CA LEU A 42 -12.32 12.27 25.31
C LEU A 42 -13.67 12.97 25.47
N GLY A 43 -14.28 12.91 26.66
CA GLY A 43 -15.55 13.58 26.96
C GLY A 43 -16.80 12.89 26.40
N ALA A 44 -16.62 11.72 25.77
CA ALA A 44 -17.69 10.81 25.37
C ALA A 44 -17.28 9.39 25.78
N SER A 45 -18.28 8.55 26.07
CA SER A 45 -18.05 7.14 26.34
C SER A 45 -18.05 6.35 25.05
N ALA A 46 -16.97 5.59 24.83
CA ALA A 46 -16.86 4.62 23.76
C ALA A 46 -16.39 3.28 24.33
N CYS A 47 -16.71 2.18 23.67
CA CYS A 47 -16.19 0.87 24.03
C CYS A 47 -15.72 0.09 22.79
N ARG A 48 -14.81 -0.87 23.02
CA ARG A 48 -14.46 -1.91 22.06
C ARG A 48 -14.80 -3.25 22.69
N ILE A 49 -15.72 -3.97 22.06
CA ILE A 49 -16.18 -5.29 22.49
C ILE A 49 -15.58 -6.33 21.55
N LEU A 50 -14.97 -7.37 22.11
CA LEU A 50 -14.43 -8.51 21.38
C LEU A 50 -15.05 -9.80 21.93
N VAL A 51 -15.55 -10.64 21.03
CA VAL A 51 -16.17 -11.93 21.35
C VAL A 51 -15.48 -13.00 20.50
N PRO A 52 -14.54 -13.77 21.05
CA PRO A 52 -13.81 -14.77 20.28
C PRO A 52 -14.73 -15.81 19.62
N ASN A 53 -14.41 -16.17 18.39
CA ASN A 53 -15.20 -17.02 17.50
C ASN A 53 -16.64 -16.51 17.30
N TYR A 54 -16.85 -15.21 17.25
CA TYR A 54 -18.16 -14.57 17.06
C TYR A 54 -18.07 -13.17 16.43
N SER A 55 -17.12 -12.32 16.87
CA SER A 55 -16.97 -10.94 16.39
C SER A 55 -15.82 -10.73 15.40
N GLU A 56 -15.14 -11.78 14.98
CA GLU A 56 -14.07 -11.71 13.99
C GLU A 56 -14.62 -11.27 12.64
N ILE A 57 -13.91 -10.33 12.00
CA ILE A 57 -14.14 -9.94 10.61
C ILE A 57 -13.23 -10.78 9.69
N TYR A 58 -12.03 -11.09 10.18
CA TYR A 58 -10.99 -11.82 9.46
C TYR A 58 -10.72 -13.16 10.13
N PRO A 59 -10.41 -14.21 9.35
CA PRO A 59 -10.01 -15.50 9.88
C PRO A 59 -8.68 -15.40 10.62
N ILE A 60 -8.42 -16.33 11.55
CA ILE A 60 -7.19 -16.30 12.38
C ILE A 60 -5.93 -16.51 11.53
N GLU A 61 -6.07 -17.23 10.42
CA GLU A 61 -5.02 -17.51 9.44
C GLU A 61 -4.44 -16.22 8.82
N ASP A 62 -5.22 -15.12 8.79
CA ASP A 62 -4.75 -13.82 8.31
C ASP A 62 -3.63 -13.23 9.19
N LEU A 63 -3.48 -13.68 10.44
CA LEU A 63 -2.33 -13.31 11.28
C LEU A 63 -0.99 -13.83 10.70
N ILE A 64 -1.04 -14.83 9.84
CA ILE A 64 0.13 -15.39 9.14
C ILE A 64 0.20 -14.83 7.73
N TRP A 65 -0.91 -14.92 6.98
CA TRP A 65 -0.91 -14.63 5.55
C TRP A 65 -1.08 -13.15 5.20
N ASN A 66 -1.74 -12.38 6.06
CA ASN A 66 -2.07 -10.97 5.83
C ASN A 66 -1.67 -10.09 7.02
N ASN A 67 -0.47 -10.33 7.54
CA ASN A 67 0.05 -9.61 8.70
C ASN A 67 0.67 -8.27 8.31
N THR A 68 0.10 -7.18 8.82
CA THR A 68 0.58 -5.82 8.54
C THR A 68 1.98 -5.52 9.10
N ASN A 69 2.53 -6.36 10.00
CA ASN A 69 3.91 -6.22 10.48
C ASN A 69 4.96 -6.52 9.40
N MET A 70 4.59 -7.21 8.32
CA MET A 70 5.47 -7.42 7.16
C MET A 70 5.95 -6.08 6.56
N ALA A 71 5.24 -4.97 6.81
CA ALA A 71 5.70 -3.61 6.50
C ALA A 71 7.11 -3.29 7.03
N LEU A 72 7.51 -3.91 8.15
CA LEU A 72 8.82 -3.71 8.78
C LEU A 72 9.97 -4.12 7.88
N ASP A 73 9.75 -5.11 7.01
CA ASP A 73 10.79 -5.58 6.10
C ASP A 73 11.06 -4.55 4.99
N PHE A 74 10.07 -3.75 4.59
CA PHE A 74 10.16 -2.93 3.37
C PHE A 74 10.23 -1.42 3.62
N ARG A 75 9.69 -0.92 4.73
CA ARG A 75 9.46 0.52 4.92
C ARG A 75 10.72 1.38 4.81
N GLU A 76 11.79 1.00 5.49
CA GLU A 76 13.01 1.82 5.53
C GLU A 76 13.66 1.92 4.15
N ASP A 77 13.79 0.79 3.47
CA ASP A 77 14.38 0.69 2.15
C ASP A 77 13.54 1.46 1.11
N ILE A 78 12.22 1.29 1.11
CA ILE A 78 11.32 1.97 0.16
C ILE A 78 11.36 3.49 0.38
N LEU A 79 11.27 3.98 1.62
CA LEU A 79 11.33 5.42 1.88
C LEU A 79 12.69 6.03 1.48
N ASN A 80 13.77 5.25 1.58
CA ASN A 80 15.11 5.69 1.21
C ASN A 80 15.58 5.18 -0.16
N ILE A 81 14.66 4.73 -1.04
CA ILE A 81 15.01 4.02 -2.28
C ILE A 81 16.04 4.75 -3.16
N HIS A 82 16.00 6.08 -3.18
CA HIS A 82 16.92 6.94 -3.93
C HIS A 82 18.37 6.92 -3.40
N ARG A 83 18.56 6.51 -2.14
CA ARG A 83 19.84 6.50 -1.41
C ARG A 83 20.41 5.10 -1.25
N LEU A 84 19.67 4.07 -1.64
CA LEU A 84 20.13 2.71 -1.58
C LEU A 84 21.28 2.47 -2.56
N SER A 85 22.25 1.68 -2.13
CA SER A 85 23.27 1.13 -3.02
C SER A 85 22.66 0.08 -3.94
N ASP A 86 23.35 -0.24 -5.03
CA ASP A 86 22.88 -1.28 -5.97
C ASP A 86 22.68 -2.64 -5.25
N ASN A 87 23.57 -3.04 -4.33
CA ASN A 87 23.38 -4.24 -3.51
C ASN A 87 22.13 -4.18 -2.62
N ALA A 88 21.81 -3.01 -2.04
CA ALA A 88 20.62 -2.85 -1.22
C ALA A 88 19.34 -2.88 -2.06
N LEU A 89 19.38 -2.34 -3.29
CA LEU A 89 18.31 -2.43 -4.26
C LEU A 89 18.06 -3.88 -4.70
N GLU A 90 19.12 -4.64 -4.96
CA GLU A 90 19.03 -6.08 -5.27
C GLU A 90 18.37 -6.87 -4.12
N ASN A 91 18.81 -6.63 -2.88
CA ASN A 91 18.21 -7.25 -1.71
C ASN A 91 16.73 -6.87 -1.54
N LEU A 92 16.37 -5.60 -1.77
CA LEU A 92 14.98 -5.14 -1.68
C LEU A 92 14.09 -5.85 -2.71
N VAL A 93 14.50 -5.87 -3.99
CA VAL A 93 13.68 -6.47 -5.05
C VAL A 93 13.54 -7.98 -4.86
N GLN A 94 14.61 -8.67 -4.45
CA GLN A 94 14.57 -10.10 -4.17
C GLN A 94 13.58 -10.43 -3.04
N ARG A 95 13.55 -9.61 -1.97
CA ARG A 95 12.57 -9.79 -0.89
C ARG A 95 11.13 -9.54 -1.37
N LEU A 96 10.92 -8.56 -2.25
CA LEU A 96 9.60 -8.31 -2.86
C LEU A 96 9.15 -9.41 -3.83
N GLU A 97 10.08 -10.13 -4.46
CA GLU A 97 9.75 -11.31 -5.28
C GLU A 97 9.39 -12.53 -4.42
N GLN A 98 10.05 -12.69 -3.28
CA GLN A 98 9.88 -13.84 -2.40
C GLN A 98 8.70 -13.71 -1.41
N SER A 99 8.17 -12.50 -1.21
CA SER A 99 7.17 -12.18 -0.18
C SER A 99 5.76 -12.73 -0.44
N GLN A 100 5.52 -13.40 -1.58
CA GLN A 100 4.19 -13.85 -2.02
C GLN A 100 3.14 -12.72 -2.09
N LEU A 101 3.60 -11.47 -2.13
CA LEU A 101 2.71 -10.32 -2.20
C LEU A 101 2.16 -10.11 -3.59
N ASP A 102 0.91 -9.65 -3.62
CA ASP A 102 0.29 -9.21 -4.85
C ASP A 102 1.05 -8.03 -5.45
N ASN A 103 1.48 -8.18 -6.69
CA ASN A 103 2.17 -7.16 -7.47
C ASN A 103 1.34 -5.86 -7.60
N TYR A 104 0.01 -5.96 -7.55
CA TYR A 104 -0.91 -4.82 -7.62
C TYR A 104 -1.20 -4.17 -6.27
N MET A 105 -0.64 -4.69 -5.16
CA MET A 105 -0.75 -4.04 -3.86
C MET A 105 -0.08 -2.67 -3.88
N ASP A 106 -0.78 -1.66 -3.36
CA ASP A 106 -0.23 -0.33 -3.17
C ASP A 106 0.89 -0.32 -2.13
N ILE A 107 1.97 0.40 -2.46
CA ILE A 107 3.09 0.62 -1.54
C ILE A 107 2.63 1.34 -0.28
N SER A 108 1.69 2.28 -0.41
CA SER A 108 1.10 3.01 0.73
C SER A 108 0.54 2.06 1.80
N THR A 109 -0.19 1.03 1.36
CA THR A 109 -0.74 -0.05 2.19
C THR A 109 0.37 -0.92 2.75
N LEU A 110 1.30 -1.39 1.91
CA LEU A 110 2.38 -2.27 2.32
C LEU A 110 3.23 -1.65 3.44
N ILE A 111 3.62 -0.38 3.32
CA ILE A 111 4.51 0.26 4.29
C ILE A 111 3.78 1.11 5.34
N GLY A 112 2.45 1.23 5.27
CA GLY A 112 1.64 1.99 6.21
C GLY A 112 1.94 3.50 6.19
N ILE A 113 2.19 4.08 5.02
CA ILE A 113 2.46 5.50 4.83
C ILE A 113 1.35 6.11 3.96
N VAL A 114 0.89 7.30 4.36
CA VAL A 114 -0.23 7.98 3.69
C VAL A 114 0.34 9.01 2.73
N PHE A 115 0.40 8.63 1.45
CA PHE A 115 0.80 9.50 0.36
C PHE A 115 -0.39 10.27 -0.20
N ASP A 116 -0.11 11.26 -1.05
CA ASP A 116 -1.15 11.92 -1.83
C ASP A 116 -1.51 11.06 -3.05
N GLU A 117 -2.78 10.65 -3.13
CA GLU A 117 -3.37 9.85 -4.22
C GLU A 117 -3.19 10.46 -5.63
N ASN A 118 -2.90 11.76 -5.71
CA ASN A 118 -2.63 12.46 -6.96
C ASN A 118 -1.14 12.43 -7.36
N THR A 119 -0.27 11.84 -6.54
CA THR A 119 1.17 11.72 -6.79
C THR A 119 1.51 10.30 -7.19
N THR A 120 2.65 10.12 -7.87
CA THR A 120 3.17 8.79 -8.22
C THR A 120 3.27 7.89 -6.99
N TRP A 121 3.73 8.42 -5.85
CA TRP A 121 3.80 7.67 -4.58
C TRP A 121 2.44 7.15 -4.10
N GLY A 122 1.35 7.89 -4.35
CA GLY A 122 0.00 7.50 -3.95
C GLY A 122 -0.62 6.40 -4.81
N GLN A 123 -0.10 6.19 -6.02
CA GLN A 123 -0.57 5.18 -6.98
C GLN A 123 0.48 4.09 -7.23
N LEU A 124 1.55 4.09 -6.44
CA LEU A 124 2.71 3.23 -6.64
C LEU A 124 2.39 1.82 -6.15
N THR A 125 2.54 0.83 -7.02
CA THR A 125 2.36 -0.58 -6.69
C THR A 125 3.69 -1.30 -6.47
N ILE A 126 3.65 -2.50 -5.89
CA ILE A 126 4.81 -3.38 -5.77
C ILE A 126 5.44 -3.67 -7.14
N LEU A 127 4.62 -3.95 -8.15
CA LEU A 127 5.06 -4.17 -9.53
C LEU A 127 5.89 -2.99 -10.03
N GLU A 128 5.38 -1.78 -9.84
CA GLU A 128 6.05 -0.59 -10.33
C GLU A 128 7.38 -0.34 -9.61
N VAL A 129 7.45 -0.59 -8.30
CA VAL A 129 8.72 -0.50 -7.55
C VAL A 129 9.74 -1.49 -8.10
N LYS A 130 9.35 -2.75 -8.37
CA LYS A 130 10.24 -3.75 -8.96
C LYS A 130 10.80 -3.27 -10.31
N ILE A 131 9.95 -2.75 -11.19
CA ILE A 131 10.37 -2.17 -12.48
C ILE A 131 11.42 -1.06 -12.28
N LEU A 132 11.13 -0.11 -11.40
CA LEU A 132 12.02 1.04 -11.16
C LEU A 132 13.37 0.58 -10.58
N ILE A 133 13.38 -0.44 -9.72
CA ILE A 133 14.61 -1.05 -9.19
C ILE A 133 15.41 -1.72 -10.32
N TYR A 134 14.78 -2.56 -11.15
CA TYR A 134 15.49 -3.22 -12.25
C TYR A 134 16.04 -2.23 -13.28
N LEU A 135 15.32 -1.16 -13.58
CA LEU A 135 15.84 -0.06 -14.41
C LEU A 135 17.06 0.61 -13.77
N ALA A 136 17.01 0.88 -12.46
CA ALA A 136 18.13 1.47 -11.73
C ALA A 136 19.37 0.56 -11.69
N LEU A 137 19.16 -0.77 -11.64
CA LEU A 137 20.19 -1.82 -11.69
C LEU A 137 20.61 -2.20 -13.11
N LYS A 138 19.98 -1.60 -14.14
CA LYS A 138 20.19 -1.93 -15.57
C LYS A 138 19.92 -3.40 -15.92
N GLN A 139 19.06 -4.05 -15.16
CA GLN A 139 18.58 -5.41 -15.39
C GLN A 139 17.41 -5.36 -16.39
N GLN A 140 17.73 -5.14 -17.66
CA GLN A 140 16.77 -4.81 -18.71
C GLN A 140 15.76 -5.93 -19.02
N GLN A 141 16.18 -7.19 -18.91
CA GLN A 141 15.31 -8.34 -19.17
C GLN A 141 14.19 -8.44 -18.13
N GLN A 142 14.53 -8.34 -16.85
CA GLN A 142 13.57 -8.34 -15.76
C GLN A 142 12.65 -7.12 -15.82
N ALA A 143 13.20 -5.96 -16.20
CA ALA A 143 12.42 -4.74 -16.34
C ALA A 143 11.37 -4.85 -17.45
N ILE A 144 11.70 -5.40 -18.63
CA ILE A 144 10.74 -5.46 -19.74
C ILE A 144 9.56 -6.40 -19.42
N ASP A 145 9.83 -7.55 -18.81
CA ASP A 145 8.79 -8.53 -18.46
C ASP A 145 7.74 -7.91 -17.50
N LEU A 146 8.21 -7.19 -16.48
CA LEU A 146 7.31 -6.50 -15.54
C LEU A 146 6.63 -5.27 -16.15
N VAL A 147 7.27 -4.57 -17.10
CA VAL A 147 6.64 -3.47 -17.83
C VAL A 147 5.48 -3.99 -18.70
N GLU A 148 5.61 -5.17 -19.30
CA GLU A 148 4.51 -5.81 -20.03
C GLU A 148 3.33 -6.11 -19.10
N GLU A 149 3.60 -6.69 -17.92
CA GLU A 149 2.60 -6.92 -16.88
C GLU A 149 1.92 -5.60 -16.44
N PHE A 150 2.72 -4.54 -16.25
CA PHE A 150 2.22 -3.22 -15.86
C PHE A 150 1.26 -2.63 -16.90
N LEU A 151 1.57 -2.78 -18.18
CA LEU A 151 0.75 -2.24 -19.27
C LEU A 151 -0.56 -3.02 -19.50
N GLN A 152 -0.67 -4.25 -19.01
CA GLN A 152 -1.89 -5.06 -19.13
C GLN A 152 -2.95 -4.69 -18.09
N TYR A 153 -2.55 -4.34 -16.86
CA TYR A 153 -3.45 -4.25 -15.71
C TYR A 153 -3.14 -3.02 -14.84
N ASN A 154 -3.28 -1.80 -15.37
CA ASN A 154 -3.12 -0.60 -14.53
C ASN A 154 -4.08 0.55 -14.84
N GLU A 155 -4.81 0.98 -13.82
CA GLU A 155 -5.58 2.23 -13.78
C GLU A 155 -4.68 3.41 -13.37
N ASN A 156 -3.57 3.63 -14.09
CA ASN A 156 -2.70 4.79 -13.86
C ASN A 156 -3.07 5.98 -14.75
N THR A 157 -2.44 7.12 -14.49
CA THR A 157 -2.55 8.31 -15.34
C THR A 157 -2.09 8.03 -16.78
N VAL A 158 -2.67 8.77 -17.74
CA VAL A 158 -2.30 8.66 -19.16
C VAL A 158 -0.82 8.95 -19.36
N GLU A 159 -0.28 9.92 -18.64
CA GLU A 159 1.13 10.30 -18.70
C GLU A 159 2.04 9.17 -18.19
N ARG A 160 1.66 8.46 -17.13
CA ARG A 160 2.45 7.34 -16.59
C ARG A 160 2.39 6.13 -17.51
N ASN A 161 1.23 5.84 -18.07
CA ASN A 161 1.08 4.78 -19.07
C ASN A 161 1.90 5.07 -20.33
N LEU A 162 1.89 6.31 -20.82
CA LEU A 162 2.72 6.72 -21.96
C LEU A 162 4.21 6.58 -21.66
N PHE A 163 4.65 6.87 -20.43
CA PHE A 163 6.02 6.66 -20.00
C PHE A 163 6.41 5.17 -20.06
N TYR A 164 5.58 4.26 -19.55
CA TYR A 164 5.90 2.83 -19.58
C TYR A 164 5.76 2.19 -20.98
N GLN A 165 4.86 2.69 -21.83
CA GLN A 165 4.83 2.31 -23.25
C GLN A 165 6.14 2.69 -23.95
N ALA A 166 6.67 3.88 -23.66
CA ALA A 166 7.95 4.32 -24.19
C ALA A 166 9.13 3.52 -23.60
N ILE A 167 9.11 3.16 -22.31
CA ILE A 167 10.08 2.25 -21.69
C ILE A 167 10.07 0.90 -22.40
N HIS A 168 8.90 0.30 -22.60
CA HIS A 168 8.74 -0.98 -23.30
C HIS A 168 9.37 -0.93 -24.71
N ALA A 169 9.05 0.10 -25.49
CA ALA A 169 9.59 0.28 -26.84
C ALA A 169 11.13 0.44 -26.84
N VAL A 170 11.67 1.20 -25.89
CA VAL A 170 13.12 1.39 -25.78
C VAL A 170 13.83 0.12 -25.32
N LEU A 171 13.29 -0.60 -24.34
CA LEU A 171 13.84 -1.88 -23.88
C LEU A 171 13.80 -2.92 -25.01
N THR A 172 12.68 -3.01 -25.74
CA THR A 172 12.54 -3.92 -26.90
C THR A 172 13.66 -3.69 -27.93
N VAL A 173 13.93 -2.43 -28.27
CA VAL A 173 15.01 -2.08 -29.22
C VAL A 173 16.40 -2.29 -28.61
N SER A 174 16.55 -2.11 -27.30
CA SER A 174 17.86 -2.24 -26.63
C SER A 174 18.26 -3.70 -26.39
N LEU A 175 17.28 -4.59 -26.24
CA LEU A 175 17.47 -6.04 -26.06
C LEU A 175 17.59 -6.80 -27.39
N ALA A 176 17.23 -6.19 -28.51
CA ALA A 176 17.35 -6.80 -29.83
C ALA A 176 18.77 -6.65 -30.38
N ASP A 177 19.42 -7.78 -30.70
CA ASP A 177 20.81 -7.83 -31.19
C ASP A 177 21.03 -7.11 -32.53
N ASP A 178 19.99 -7.00 -33.36
CA ASP A 178 20.05 -6.44 -34.72
C ASP A 178 19.62 -4.96 -34.79
N LEU A 179 19.16 -4.38 -33.69
CA LEU A 179 18.63 -3.02 -33.65
C LEU A 179 19.60 -2.05 -32.97
N GLN A 180 19.50 -0.77 -33.34
CA GLN A 180 20.27 0.30 -32.69
C GLN A 180 19.32 1.43 -32.30
N LEU A 181 19.19 1.70 -31.00
CA LEU A 181 18.26 2.70 -30.45
C LEU A 181 18.33 4.06 -31.16
N LYS A 182 19.55 4.51 -31.52
CA LYS A 182 19.76 5.78 -32.23
C LYS A 182 18.99 5.91 -33.54
N HIS A 183 18.71 4.81 -34.24
CA HIS A 183 17.94 4.81 -35.50
C HIS A 183 16.44 5.06 -35.25
N TYR A 184 15.95 4.75 -34.04
CA TYR A 184 14.54 4.86 -33.66
C TYR A 184 14.22 6.14 -32.88
N LEU A 185 15.23 6.78 -32.28
CA LEU A 185 15.06 7.99 -31.45
C LEU A 185 14.24 9.09 -32.13
N HIS A 186 14.44 9.31 -33.45
CA HIS A 186 13.66 10.33 -34.17
C HIS A 186 12.15 10.02 -34.15
N ASN A 187 11.78 8.77 -34.45
CA ASN A 187 10.38 8.35 -34.48
C ASN A 187 9.77 8.28 -33.07
N PHE A 188 10.52 7.76 -32.10
CA PHE A 188 10.08 7.72 -30.70
C PHE A 188 9.87 9.12 -30.12
N ASN A 189 10.72 10.10 -30.45
CA ASN A 189 10.50 11.49 -30.04
C ASN A 189 9.21 12.09 -30.62
N ARG A 190 8.82 11.68 -31.84
CA ARG A 190 7.54 12.11 -32.44
C ARG A 190 6.33 11.43 -31.81
N MET A 191 6.47 10.16 -31.43
CA MET A 191 5.39 9.35 -30.86
C MET A 191 5.13 9.67 -29.38
N TYR A 192 6.18 9.73 -28.56
CA TYR A 192 6.09 9.85 -27.10
C TYR A 192 6.44 11.24 -26.58
N GLY A 193 6.98 12.12 -27.45
CA GLY A 193 7.45 13.45 -27.08
C GLY A 193 8.89 13.46 -26.56
N VAL A 194 9.61 14.53 -26.90
CA VAL A 194 11.05 14.69 -26.58
C VAL A 194 11.32 14.65 -25.07
N LYS A 195 10.44 15.27 -24.27
CA LYS A 195 10.58 15.31 -22.81
C LYS A 195 10.46 13.91 -22.19
N THR A 196 9.44 13.14 -22.59
CA THR A 196 9.23 11.76 -22.14
C THR A 196 10.40 10.89 -22.54
N MET A 197 10.81 10.94 -23.81
CA MET A 197 11.92 10.13 -24.32
C MET A 197 13.25 10.42 -23.63
N LYS A 198 13.52 11.66 -23.24
CA LYS A 198 14.71 11.99 -22.44
C LYS A 198 14.71 11.23 -21.10
N ASN A 199 13.57 11.20 -20.40
CA ASN A 199 13.44 10.48 -19.13
C ASN A 199 13.49 8.97 -19.31
N VAL A 200 12.85 8.44 -20.36
CA VAL A 200 12.83 7.02 -20.71
C VAL A 200 14.24 6.51 -21.00
N VAL A 201 14.95 7.15 -21.93
CA VAL A 201 16.33 6.78 -22.27
C VAL A 201 17.25 6.94 -21.07
N GLY A 202 17.03 8.00 -20.26
CA GLY A 202 17.76 8.18 -19.00
C GLY A 202 17.50 7.04 -18.01
N SER A 203 16.27 6.54 -17.92
CA SER A 203 15.89 5.45 -17.01
C SER A 203 16.48 4.12 -17.46
N VAL A 204 16.39 3.79 -18.74
CA VAL A 204 16.97 2.56 -19.31
C VAL A 204 18.50 2.54 -19.20
N ASN A 205 19.16 3.70 -19.31
CA ASN A 205 20.61 3.81 -19.15
C ASN A 205 21.07 3.98 -17.69
N GLY A 206 20.13 4.08 -16.74
CA GLY A 206 20.38 4.27 -15.31
C GLY A 206 20.85 5.67 -14.89
N THR A 207 20.75 6.69 -15.76
CA THR A 207 21.09 8.09 -15.43
C THR A 207 19.92 8.83 -14.78
N VAL A 208 18.69 8.36 -14.98
CA VAL A 208 17.49 8.83 -14.27
C VAL A 208 16.97 7.64 -13.46
N LYS A 209 17.18 7.63 -12.15
CA LYS A 209 16.63 6.59 -11.27
C LYS A 209 15.26 7.04 -10.73
N PHE A 210 14.36 6.08 -10.53
CA PHE A 210 13.07 6.28 -9.86
C PHE A 210 12.20 7.42 -10.43
N HIS A 211 12.11 7.50 -11.77
CA HIS A 211 11.39 8.59 -12.44
C HIS A 211 9.97 8.78 -11.88
N GLY A 212 9.63 10.02 -11.49
CA GLY A 212 8.31 10.38 -10.97
C GLY A 212 8.17 10.23 -9.45
N LEU A 213 9.12 9.60 -8.76
CA LEU A 213 9.17 9.57 -7.30
C LEU A 213 9.98 10.76 -6.79
N THR A 214 9.45 11.42 -5.77
CA THR A 214 10.20 12.42 -5.01
C THR A 214 11.02 11.72 -3.93
N GLU A 215 12.18 12.27 -3.57
CA GLU A 215 12.93 11.76 -2.42
C GLU A 215 12.12 11.88 -1.13
N THR A 216 12.21 10.86 -0.29
CA THR A 216 11.61 10.82 1.05
C THR A 216 12.63 10.25 2.04
N ASN A 217 12.23 10.05 3.29
CA ASN A 217 13.05 9.43 4.32
C ASN A 217 12.20 8.98 5.52
N MET A 218 12.85 8.37 6.52
CA MET A 218 12.21 7.94 7.77
C MET A 218 11.69 9.08 8.66
N LYS A 219 12.07 10.34 8.40
CA LYS A 219 11.48 11.52 9.06
C LYS A 219 10.18 11.96 8.39
N LEU A 220 9.80 11.32 7.28
CA LEU A 220 8.57 11.58 6.53
C LEU A 220 8.51 13.01 5.97
N GLU A 221 9.68 13.60 5.72
CA GLU A 221 9.80 14.93 5.11
C GLU A 221 9.18 14.92 3.70
N GLY A 222 8.36 15.93 3.40
CA GLY A 222 7.60 16.01 2.14
C GLY A 222 6.30 15.18 2.12
N LEU A 223 5.98 14.42 3.16
CA LEU A 223 4.78 13.59 3.24
C LEU A 223 3.66 14.29 4.02
N GLU A 224 3.16 15.41 3.49
CA GLU A 224 2.24 16.31 4.20
C GLU A 224 0.96 15.62 4.71
N LYS A 225 0.35 14.75 3.90
CA LYS A 225 -0.86 14.01 4.33
C LYS A 225 -0.57 13.13 5.56
N HIS A 226 0.55 12.41 5.57
CA HIS A 226 0.93 11.60 6.72
C HIS A 226 1.34 12.44 7.93
N LEU A 227 2.02 13.57 7.74
CA LEU A 227 2.36 14.49 8.84
C LEU A 227 1.10 15.06 9.50
N LYS A 228 0.07 15.43 8.73
CA LYS A 228 -1.25 15.85 9.26
C LYS A 228 -1.94 14.74 10.07
N LEU A 229 -1.80 13.48 9.66
CA LEU A 229 -2.28 12.33 10.43
C LEU A 229 -1.56 12.24 11.78
N ILE A 230 -0.24 12.38 11.80
CA ILE A 230 0.57 12.40 13.03
C ILE A 230 0.17 13.57 13.94
N GLU A 231 -0.04 14.77 13.40
CA GLU A 231 -0.50 15.93 14.16
C GLU A 231 -1.86 15.67 14.82
N SER A 232 -2.79 15.05 14.08
CA SER A 232 -4.11 14.68 14.60
C SER A 232 -3.99 13.64 15.70
N TYR A 233 -3.09 12.66 15.54
CA TYR A 233 -2.81 11.65 16.55
C TYR A 233 -2.16 12.23 17.80
N LYS A 234 -1.27 13.22 17.66
CA LYS A 234 -0.66 13.94 18.80
C LYS A 234 -1.70 14.67 19.65
N LYS A 235 -2.75 15.24 19.04
CA LYS A 235 -3.87 15.86 19.78
C LYS A 235 -4.59 14.84 20.67
N LEU A 236 -4.82 13.62 20.16
CA LEU A 236 -5.43 12.54 20.93
C LEU A 236 -4.54 12.11 22.11
N HIS A 237 -3.23 11.98 21.89
CA HIS A 237 -2.27 11.68 22.97
C HIS A 237 -2.24 12.76 24.04
N PHE A 238 -2.22 14.03 23.64
CA PHE A 238 -2.28 15.15 24.56
C PHE A 238 -3.55 15.11 25.41
N ALA A 239 -4.72 14.92 24.79
CA ALA A 239 -6.00 14.83 25.51
C ALA A 239 -6.01 13.66 26.52
N ARG A 240 -5.55 12.47 26.11
CA ARG A 240 -5.45 11.30 27.00
C ARG A 240 -4.53 11.53 28.19
N ALA A 241 -3.38 12.17 27.98
CA ALA A 241 -2.46 12.49 29.08
C ALA A 241 -3.11 13.40 30.14
N HIS A 242 -3.93 14.37 29.70
CA HIS A 242 -4.62 15.30 30.60
C HIS A 242 -5.86 14.67 31.25
N SER A 243 -6.52 13.72 30.60
CA SER A 243 -7.65 12.98 31.18
C SER A 243 -7.26 12.09 32.36
N LYS A 244 -6.02 11.57 32.37
CA LYS A 244 -5.48 10.72 33.45
C LYS A 244 -4.93 11.51 34.66
N SER A 245 -4.92 12.84 34.61
CA SER A 245 -4.38 13.71 35.67
C SER A 245 -5.43 14.21 36.67
N PHE A 246 -6.56 13.52 36.80
CA PHE A 246 -7.59 13.77 37.82
C PHE A 246 -7.86 12.53 38.66
#